data_AF-A0A6G3TE76-F1
#
_entry.id   AF-A0A6G3TE76-F1
#
_cell.length_a   1.000
_cell.length_b   1.000
_cell.length_c   1.000
_cell.angle_alpha   90.00
_cell.angle_beta   90.00
_cell.angle_gamma   90.00
#
_symmetry.space_group_name_H-M   'P 1'
#
loop_
_entity.id
_entity.type
_entity.pdbx_description
1 polymer ?
#
loop_
_entity_poly.entity_id
_entity_poly.type
_entity_poly.pdbx_seq_one_letter_code
_entity_poly.pdbx_strand_id
1 'polypeptide(L)'
;MSTATYVLLAAPSGGAKVTVVFIIGLVIAGALVWAVRVGMRVMDREPDRPRADEQPHLPDTGAVREEREMREPDEIPLNNDGSPRLMPYELHHSGSRRGEDQKRRRWLPGSSGAFGSGGPGHV
;
A
#
# COMPACT_ATOMS: atom_id res chain seq x y z
N MET A 1 -23.43 60.72 -47.21
CA MET A 1 -23.10 59.81 -46.09
C MET A 1 -21.83 59.05 -46.47
N SER A 2 -20.77 59.16 -45.68
CA SER A 2 -19.46 58.62 -46.06
C SER A 2 -19.42 57.10 -45.84
N THR A 3 -19.28 56.35 -46.91
CA THR A 3 -19.09 54.89 -46.90
C THR A 3 -17.86 54.47 -46.10
N ALA A 4 -16.85 55.34 -45.99
CA ALA A 4 -15.66 55.12 -45.18
C ALA A 4 -15.97 54.96 -43.67
N THR A 5 -16.99 55.66 -43.17
CA THR A 5 -17.42 55.56 -41.76
C THR A 5 -18.06 54.20 -41.48
N TYR A 6 -18.84 53.67 -42.42
CA TYR A 6 -19.43 52.33 -42.30
C TYR A 6 -18.38 51.22 -42.39
N VAL A 7 -17.33 51.38 -43.20
CA VAL A 7 -16.23 50.41 -43.32
C VAL A 7 -15.37 50.36 -42.05
N LEU A 8 -15.14 51.49 -41.37
CA LEU A 8 -14.44 51.53 -40.08
C LEU A 8 -15.25 50.89 -38.94
N LEU A 9 -16.58 51.05 -38.95
CA LEU A 9 -17.49 50.35 -38.02
C LEU A 9 -17.64 48.86 -38.34
N ALA A 10 -17.55 48.48 -39.62
CA ALA A 10 -17.59 47.09 -40.08
C ALA A 10 -16.21 46.40 -40.03
N ALA A 11 -15.13 47.15 -39.79
CA ALA A 11 -13.80 46.59 -39.62
C ALA A 11 -13.84 45.64 -38.41
N PRO A 12 -13.40 44.38 -38.54
CA PRO A 12 -13.57 43.38 -37.52
C PRO A 12 -12.83 43.82 -36.26
N SER A 13 -13.58 44.24 -35.24
CA SER A 13 -13.12 44.57 -33.88
C SER A 13 -12.65 43.33 -33.10
N GLY A 14 -12.14 42.32 -33.82
CA GLY A 14 -11.63 41.06 -33.27
C GLY A 14 -10.37 41.27 -32.43
N GLY A 15 -9.53 42.25 -32.77
CA GLY A 15 -8.29 42.55 -32.03
C GLY A 15 -8.56 42.86 -30.55
N ALA A 16 -9.51 43.74 -30.24
CA ALA A 16 -9.86 44.09 -28.87
C ALA A 16 -10.41 42.89 -28.08
N LYS A 17 -11.24 42.06 -28.70
CA LYS A 17 -11.74 40.83 -28.07
C LYS A 17 -10.62 39.84 -27.77
N VAL A 18 -9.69 39.65 -28.71
CA VAL A 18 -8.52 38.78 -28.52
C VAL A 18 -7.63 39.30 -27.40
N THR A 19 -7.37 40.61 -27.34
CA THR A 19 -6.59 41.22 -26.25
C THR A 19 -7.25 41.02 -24.89
N VAL A 20 -8.57 41.20 -24.79
CA VAL A 20 -9.30 40.98 -23.53
C VAL A 20 -9.22 39.51 -23.10
N VAL A 21 -9.46 38.57 -24.00
CA VAL A 21 -9.35 37.12 -23.69
C VAL A 21 -7.93 36.74 -23.27
N PHE A 22 -6.92 37.32 -23.92
CA PHE A 22 -5.51 37.09 -23.55
C PHE A 22 -5.19 37.60 -22.14
N ILE A 23 -5.66 38.80 -21.78
CA ILE A 23 -5.47 39.35 -20.43
C ILE A 23 -6.17 38.47 -19.38
N ILE A 24 -7.40 38.01 -19.65
CA ILE A 24 -8.11 37.09 -18.76
C ILE A 24 -7.30 35.80 -18.58
N GLY A 25 -6.76 35.24 -19.66
CA GLY A 25 -5.88 34.07 -19.60
C GLY A 25 -4.65 34.31 -18.73
N LEU A 26 -4.01 35.48 -18.86
CA LEU A 26 -2.85 35.85 -18.05
C LEU A 26 -3.20 35.98 -16.56
N VAL A 27 -4.36 36.56 -16.24
CA VAL A 27 -4.84 36.67 -14.86
C VAL A 27 -5.09 35.29 -14.25
N ILE A 28 -5.74 34.39 -14.99
CA ILE A 28 -5.98 33.01 -14.54
C ILE A 28 -4.65 32.27 -14.33
N ALA A 29 -3.73 32.37 -15.29
CA ALA A 29 -2.40 31.76 -15.17
C ALA A 29 -1.64 32.30 -13.94
N GLY A 30 -1.66 33.61 -13.72
CA GLY A 30 -1.05 34.25 -12.55
C GLY A 30 -1.68 33.77 -11.23
N ALA A 31 -3.00 33.65 -11.19
CA ALA A 31 -3.72 33.14 -10.02
C ALA A 31 -3.34 31.67 -9.71
N LEU A 32 -3.21 30.82 -10.73
CA LEU A 32 -2.77 29.43 -10.56
C LEU A 32 -1.33 29.33 -10.04
N VAL A 33 -0.42 30.10 -10.61
CA VAL A 33 0.98 30.17 -10.15
C VAL A 33 1.04 30.64 -8.69
N TRP A 34 0.24 31.65 -8.34
CA TRP A 34 0.15 32.14 -6.97
C TRP A 34 -0.40 31.07 -6.01
N ALA A 35 -1.45 30.34 -6.40
CA ALA A 35 -2.02 29.26 -5.59
C ALA A 35 -0.99 28.15 -5.31
N VAL A 36 -0.26 27.70 -6.34
CA VAL A 36 0.83 26.71 -6.17
C VAL A 36 1.92 27.24 -5.25
N ARG A 37 2.31 28.50 -5.39
CA ARG A 37 3.33 29.13 -4.53
C ARG A 37 2.89 29.26 -3.08
N VAL A 38 1.60 29.51 -2.82
CA VAL A 38 1.04 29.49 -1.47
C VAL A 38 1.06 28.06 -0.90
N GLY A 39 0.67 27.06 -1.69
CA GLY A 39 0.74 25.65 -1.29
C GLY A 39 2.16 25.21 -0.91
N MET A 40 3.16 25.56 -1.72
CA MET A 40 4.57 25.29 -1.40
C MET A 40 5.01 25.98 -0.11
N ARG A 41 4.62 27.26 0.10
CA ARG A 41 4.95 27.98 1.35
C ARG A 41 4.32 27.34 2.60
N VAL A 42 3.15 26.71 2.47
CA VAL A 42 2.56 25.92 3.56
C VAL A 42 3.44 24.70 3.82
N MET A 43 3.83 23.98 2.77
CA MET A 43 4.72 22.81 2.86
C MET A 43 6.05 23.11 3.57
N ASP A 44 6.62 24.30 3.34
CA ASP A 44 7.87 24.74 3.95
C ASP A 44 7.77 24.96 5.49
N ARG A 45 6.55 24.96 6.06
CA ARG A 45 6.34 25.08 7.51
C ARG A 45 6.40 23.73 8.22
N GLU A 46 6.25 22.64 7.48
CA GLU A 46 6.43 21.31 8.04
C GLU A 46 7.94 21.04 8.28
N PRO A 47 8.28 20.22 9.30
CA PRO A 47 9.65 19.81 9.50
C PRO A 47 10.19 19.10 8.25
N ASP A 48 11.45 19.37 7.95
CA ASP A 48 12.10 18.82 6.77
C ASP A 48 12.05 17.29 6.79
N ARG A 49 11.90 16.67 5.62
CA ARG A 49 11.89 15.21 5.55
C ARG A 49 13.25 14.69 6.03
N PRO A 50 13.28 13.67 6.91
CA PRO A 50 14.52 13.17 7.44
C PRO A 50 15.44 12.74 6.30
N ARG A 51 16.67 13.22 6.33
CA ARG A 51 17.70 12.87 5.36
C ARG A 51 18.06 11.39 5.52
N ALA A 52 18.67 10.80 4.49
CA ALA A 52 19.01 9.38 4.51
C ALA A 52 19.95 9.00 5.67
N ASP A 53 20.81 9.92 6.09
CA ASP A 53 21.71 9.79 7.25
C ASP A 53 20.97 9.91 8.60
N GLU A 54 19.89 10.66 8.66
CA GLU A 54 19.04 10.81 9.86
C GLU A 54 18.08 9.64 10.04
N GLN A 55 17.92 8.78 9.04
CA GLN A 55 17.10 7.57 9.16
C GLN A 55 17.73 6.59 10.15
N PRO A 56 16.92 5.84 10.92
CA PRO A 56 17.44 4.81 11.82
C PRO A 56 18.27 3.77 11.06
N HIS A 57 19.56 3.68 11.41
CA HIS A 57 20.44 2.63 10.91
C HIS A 57 20.38 1.40 11.81
N LEU A 58 20.78 0.25 11.26
CA LEU A 58 20.99 -0.94 12.08
C LEU A 58 22.09 -0.63 13.12
N PRO A 59 21.96 -1.14 14.36
CA PRO A 59 23.03 -1.03 15.33
C PRO A 59 24.26 -1.82 14.88
N ASP A 60 25.44 -1.51 15.43
CA ASP A 60 26.72 -2.17 15.08
C ASP A 60 26.67 -3.69 15.26
N THR A 61 25.83 -4.16 16.18
CA THR A 61 25.57 -5.59 16.43
C THR A 61 24.74 -6.28 15.34
N GLY A 62 24.25 -5.53 14.35
CA GLY A 62 23.35 -6.00 13.30
C GLY A 62 21.86 -5.97 13.68
N ALA A 63 21.00 -6.36 12.74
CA ALA A 63 19.56 -6.35 12.95
C ALA A 63 19.15 -7.30 14.10
N VAL A 64 18.28 -6.82 15.00
CA VAL A 64 17.56 -7.69 15.94
C VAL A 64 16.64 -8.57 15.10
N ARG A 65 16.90 -9.88 15.09
CA ARG A 65 16.07 -10.86 14.40
C ARG A 65 14.94 -11.28 15.33
N GLU A 66 13.77 -11.55 14.77
CA GLU A 66 12.70 -12.23 15.50
C GLU A 66 13.16 -13.61 15.95
N GLU A 67 12.89 -13.97 17.20
CA GLU A 67 12.99 -15.37 17.64
C GLU A 67 11.86 -16.18 17.01
N ARG A 68 12.23 -17.28 16.33
CA ARG A 68 11.28 -18.20 15.71
C ARG A 68 11.47 -19.58 16.30
N GLU A 69 10.37 -20.17 16.76
CA GLU A 69 10.35 -21.49 17.39
C GLU A 69 9.29 -22.37 16.74
N MET A 70 9.67 -23.60 16.39
CA MET A 70 8.75 -24.64 15.94
C MET A 70 8.26 -25.43 17.16
N ARG A 71 6.95 -25.64 17.26
CA ARG A 71 6.33 -26.45 18.30
C ARG A 71 6.29 -27.93 17.91
N GLU A 72 6.24 -28.81 18.91
CA GLU A 72 5.98 -30.23 18.71
C GLU A 72 4.65 -30.39 17.94
N PRO A 73 4.63 -31.22 16.87
CA PRO A 73 3.37 -31.66 16.27
C PRO A 73 2.52 -32.36 17.34
N ASP A 74 1.27 -31.95 17.46
CA ASP A 74 0.34 -32.55 18.40
C ASP A 74 -0.50 -33.60 17.66
N GLU A 75 -0.28 -34.87 18.00
CA GLU A 75 -1.00 -35.98 17.39
C GLU A 75 -2.44 -36.01 17.91
N ILE A 76 -3.41 -36.07 17.00
CA ILE A 76 -4.82 -36.11 17.36
C ILE A 76 -5.16 -37.54 17.83
N PRO A 77 -5.60 -37.74 19.09
CA PRO A 77 -5.94 -39.07 19.58
C PRO A 77 -7.16 -39.63 18.83
N LEU A 78 -7.25 -40.96 18.73
CA LEU A 78 -8.47 -41.61 18.22
C LEU A 78 -9.57 -41.55 19.27
N ASN A 79 -10.83 -41.48 18.82
CA ASN A 79 -11.96 -41.53 19.74
C ASN A 79 -12.07 -42.92 20.40
N ASN A 80 -12.79 -43.03 21.52
CA ASN A 80 -12.89 -44.28 22.30
C ASN A 80 -13.35 -45.49 21.46
N ASP A 81 -14.14 -45.24 20.41
CA ASP A 81 -14.64 -46.25 19.46
C ASP A 81 -13.67 -46.51 18.29
N GLY A 82 -12.44 -46.01 18.36
CA GLY A 82 -11.42 -46.11 17.31
C GLY A 82 -11.67 -45.23 16.09
N SER A 83 -12.71 -44.39 16.11
CA SER A 83 -13.05 -43.52 14.98
C SER A 83 -12.15 -42.27 14.94
N PRO A 84 -11.79 -41.76 13.74
CA PRO A 84 -11.04 -40.51 13.61
C PRO A 84 -11.93 -39.25 13.73
N ARG A 85 -13.24 -39.42 13.97
CA ARG A 85 -14.18 -38.29 14.05
C ARG A 85 -14.26 -37.80 15.48
N LEU A 86 -13.68 -36.64 15.76
CA LEU A 86 -13.78 -35.94 17.05
C LEU A 86 -14.66 -34.70 16.93
N MET A 87 -15.47 -34.45 17.96
CA MET A 87 -16.21 -33.21 18.10
C MET A 87 -15.33 -32.11 18.72
N PRO A 88 -15.61 -30.82 18.49
CA PRO A 88 -14.74 -29.74 18.96
C PRO A 88 -14.44 -29.74 20.47
N TYR A 89 -15.38 -30.21 21.28
CA TYR A 89 -15.24 -30.31 22.74
C TYR A 89 -14.50 -31.57 23.21
N GLU A 90 -14.22 -32.51 22.30
CA GLU A 90 -13.42 -33.73 22.56
C GLU A 90 -11.93 -33.49 22.24
N LEU A 91 -11.60 -32.39 21.55
CA LEU A 91 -10.22 -32.01 21.27
C LEU A 91 -9.54 -31.49 22.54
N HIS A 92 -8.35 -32.01 22.82
CA HIS A 92 -7.51 -31.46 23.88
C HIS A 92 -6.85 -30.14 23.45
N HIS A 93 -6.35 -29.40 24.42
CA HIS A 93 -5.61 -28.17 24.15
C HIS A 93 -4.31 -28.49 23.41
N SER A 94 -4.10 -27.84 22.26
CA SER A 94 -2.89 -28.02 21.46
C SER A 94 -1.61 -27.82 22.28
N GLY A 95 -0.66 -28.74 22.19
CA GLY A 95 0.61 -28.67 22.92
C GLY A 95 1.39 -27.35 22.69
N SER A 96 2.02 -26.84 23.75
CA SER A 96 2.89 -25.64 23.70
C SER A 96 4.39 -25.98 23.71
N ARG A 97 4.74 -27.26 23.65
CA ARG A 97 6.13 -27.72 23.79
C ARG A 97 6.97 -27.39 22.57
N ARG A 98 8.24 -27.11 22.82
CA ARG A 98 9.27 -26.90 21.80
C ARG A 98 9.56 -28.21 21.08
N GLY A 99 9.43 -28.22 19.75
CA GLY A 99 9.79 -29.38 18.93
C GLY A 99 11.30 -29.61 18.90
N GLU A 100 11.74 -30.86 18.75
CA GLU A 100 13.16 -31.15 18.51
C GLU A 100 13.61 -30.62 17.14
N ASP A 101 12.74 -30.69 16.13
CA ASP A 101 12.99 -30.14 14.79
C ASP A 101 12.57 -28.67 14.71
N GLN A 102 13.57 -27.78 14.80
CA GLN A 102 13.38 -26.33 14.66
C GLN A 102 13.42 -25.84 13.21
N LYS A 103 13.57 -26.75 12.23
CA LYS A 103 13.58 -26.36 10.81
C LYS A 103 12.15 -26.15 10.33
N ARG A 104 11.83 -24.92 9.90
CA ARG A 104 10.56 -24.64 9.24
C ARG A 104 10.46 -25.47 7.96
N ARG A 105 9.53 -26.43 7.94
CA ARG A 105 9.23 -27.21 6.72
C ARG A 105 8.85 -26.25 5.60
N ARG A 106 9.57 -26.35 4.48
CA ARG A 106 9.20 -25.65 3.25
C ARG A 106 8.11 -26.46 2.58
N TRP A 107 7.15 -25.80 1.96
CA TRP A 107 6.13 -26.48 1.16
C TRP A 107 6.82 -27.33 0.09
N LEU A 108 6.58 -28.64 0.12
CA LEU A 108 6.99 -29.58 -0.92
C LEU A 108 5.73 -30.06 -1.66
N PRO A 109 5.78 -30.21 -3.00
CA PRO A 109 4.68 -30.80 -3.75
C PRO A 109 4.27 -32.15 -3.13
N GLY A 110 2.99 -32.34 -2.83
CA GLY A 110 2.46 -33.57 -2.20
C GLY A 110 2.52 -33.65 -0.67
N SER A 111 3.09 -32.65 0.03
CA SER A 111 3.25 -32.64 1.50
C SER A 111 2.29 -31.70 2.25
N SER A 112 1.25 -31.20 1.60
CA SER A 112 0.34 -30.22 2.20
C SER A 112 -0.47 -30.85 3.34
N GLY A 113 -0.17 -30.45 4.57
CA GLY A 113 -1.08 -30.61 5.71
C GLY A 113 -2.43 -29.99 5.34
N ALA A 114 -3.47 -30.81 5.40
CA ALA A 114 -4.80 -30.49 4.90
C ALA A 114 -5.47 -29.41 5.77
N PHE A 115 -5.31 -28.15 5.36
CA PHE A 115 -6.34 -27.15 5.59
C PHE A 115 -7.10 -26.97 4.26
N GLY A 116 -8.15 -27.78 4.07
CA GLY A 116 -9.16 -27.56 3.02
C GLY A 116 -8.98 -28.30 1.68
N SER A 117 -7.95 -29.14 1.48
CA SER A 117 -7.84 -29.99 0.28
C SER A 117 -7.85 -31.47 0.67
N GLY A 118 -8.95 -32.17 0.40
CA GLY A 118 -9.14 -33.61 0.66
C GLY A 118 -8.33 -34.50 -0.30
N GLY A 119 -7.01 -34.40 -0.27
CA GLY A 119 -6.11 -35.34 -0.93
C GLY A 119 -5.72 -36.48 0.03
N PRO A 120 -5.67 -37.74 -0.41
CA PRO A 120 -5.20 -38.84 0.42
C PRO A 120 -3.73 -38.56 0.77
N GLY A 121 -3.43 -38.49 2.07
CA GLY A 121 -2.06 -38.48 2.57
C GLY A 121 -1.29 -39.68 2.00
N HIS A 122 0.00 -39.49 1.75
CA HIS A 122 0.84 -40.45 1.05
C HIS A 122 0.91 -41.83 1.78
N VAL A 123 1.09 -42.88 0.98
CA VAL A 123 1.53 -44.24 1.40
C VAL A 123 2.96 -44.24 1.94
#